data_AF-A0A5C3KN33-F1
#
_entry.id   AF-A0A5C3KN33-F1
#
_cell.length_a   1.000
_cell.length_b   1.000
_cell.length_c   1.000
_cell.angle_alpha   90.00
_cell.angle_beta   90.00
_cell.angle_gamma   90.00
#
_symmetry.space_group_name_H-M   'P 1'
#
loop_
_entity.id
_entity.type
_entity.pdbx_description
1 polymer ?
#
loop_
_entity_poly.entity_id
_entity_poly.type
_entity_poly.pdbx_seq_one_letter_code
_entity_poly.pdbx_strand_id
1 'polypeptide(L)'
;ETCAGCALQPDTSSAFMGTYRETTYHPESVLHGTPTTPSHLNIVFCLSGTAIYVYFILANYGYIPEITVNTNCNFILDGVLTEQPFNHDPKGPTAVQFEYHRLVFARSNLSNIHHVLEIRVEGFDFSSYINFDYAVY
;
A
#
# COMPACT_ATOMS: atom_id res chain seq x y z
N GLU A 1 -2.55 7.65 11.89
CA GLU A 1 -1.80 8.40 12.92
C GLU A 1 -0.78 9.28 12.24
N THR A 2 -0.54 10.49 12.74
CA THR A 2 0.60 11.32 12.33
C THR A 2 1.83 10.87 13.11
N CYS A 3 2.75 10.16 12.45
CA CYS A 3 4.00 9.73 13.05
C CYS A 3 5.02 10.86 12.98
N ALA A 4 5.22 11.58 14.09
CA ALA A 4 6.12 12.74 14.16
C ALA A 4 7.60 12.41 13.85
N GLY A 5 8.01 11.15 13.99
CA GLY A 5 9.35 10.65 13.66
C GLY A 5 9.45 9.90 12.33
N CYS A 6 8.34 9.77 11.59
CA CYS A 6 8.36 9.05 10.32
C CYS A 6 8.96 9.93 9.22
N ALA A 7 9.75 9.30 8.35
CA ALA A 7 10.47 10.00 7.30
C ALA A 7 9.56 10.44 6.14
N LEU A 8 8.40 9.80 5.99
CA LEU A 8 7.32 10.20 5.10
C LEU A 8 6.14 10.66 5.96
N GLN A 9 5.63 11.85 5.65
CA GLN A 9 4.53 12.47 6.39
C GLN A 9 3.53 13.09 5.39
N PRO A 10 2.66 12.28 4.78
CA PRO A 10 1.54 12.80 4.01
C PRO A 10 0.71 13.81 4.82
N ASP A 11 0.24 14.85 4.14
CA ASP A 11 -0.67 15.83 4.70
C ASP A 11 -2.05 15.19 4.92
N THR A 12 -2.40 15.00 6.18
CA THR A 12 -3.70 14.46 6.58
C THR A 12 -4.88 15.25 6.03
N SER A 13 -4.77 16.55 5.78
CA SER A 13 -5.87 17.34 5.22
C SER A 13 -6.24 16.95 3.79
N SER A 14 -5.30 16.30 3.07
CA SER A 14 -5.50 15.76 1.73
C SER A 14 -5.88 14.27 1.72
N ALA A 15 -5.77 13.58 2.86
CA ALA A 15 -6.20 12.20 3.02
C ALA A 15 -7.73 12.10 3.22
N PHE A 16 -8.31 10.97 2.85
CA PHE A 16 -9.74 10.75 3.03
C PHE A 16 -10.10 10.77 4.52
N MET A 17 -11.06 11.64 4.88
CA MET A 17 -11.48 11.86 6.26
C MET A 17 -10.34 12.22 7.22
N GLY A 18 -9.22 12.75 6.74
CA GLY A 18 -8.12 13.16 7.61
C GLY A 18 -7.21 12.02 8.07
N THR A 19 -7.36 10.80 7.55
CA THR A 19 -6.68 9.61 8.08
C THR A 19 -6.18 8.68 7.00
N TYR A 20 -5.05 8.03 7.25
CA TYR A 20 -4.50 6.96 6.43
C TYR A 20 -3.77 5.94 7.32
N ARG A 21 -3.41 4.78 6.75
CA ARG A 21 -2.57 3.75 7.39
C ARG A 21 -1.38 3.43 6.50
N GLU A 22 -0.19 3.49 7.09
CA GLU A 22 1.05 3.25 6.37
C GLU A 22 1.93 2.19 7.03
N THR A 23 2.78 1.55 6.24
CA THR A 23 3.80 0.61 6.69
C THR A 23 4.85 0.42 5.59
N THR A 24 6.06 0.01 5.97
CA THR A 24 7.12 -0.32 5.02
C THR A 24 7.46 -1.79 5.11
N TYR A 25 7.39 -2.46 3.97
CA TYR A 25 7.90 -3.80 3.76
C TYR A 25 9.41 -3.76 3.60
N HIS A 26 10.12 -4.65 4.30
CA HIS A 26 11.53 -4.91 4.05
C HIS A 26 11.72 -6.41 3.80
N PRO A 27 12.32 -6.81 2.66
CA PRO A 27 12.44 -8.21 2.26
C PRO A 27 13.29 -9.02 3.24
N GLU A 28 14.33 -8.39 3.78
CA GLU A 28 15.16 -8.93 4.84
C GLU A 28 15.02 -8.01 6.07
N SER A 29 14.52 -8.55 7.17
CA SER A 29 14.77 -7.93 8.47
C SER A 29 16.00 -8.63 9.06
N VAL A 30 17.11 -7.90 9.17
CA VAL A 30 18.26 -8.39 9.93
C VAL A 30 18.04 -7.97 11.36
N LEU A 31 17.42 -8.84 12.16
CA LEU A 31 17.35 -8.64 13.60
C LEU A 31 18.65 -9.22 14.19
N HIS A 32 19.49 -8.37 14.78
CA HIS A 32 20.75 -8.78 15.43
C HIS A 32 21.72 -9.63 14.58
N GLY A 33 21.85 -9.34 13.28
CA GLY A 33 22.78 -10.07 12.40
C GLY A 33 22.27 -11.44 11.95
N THR A 34 21.03 -11.80 12.27
CA THR A 34 20.36 -13.00 11.76
C THR A 34 19.36 -12.63 10.67
N PRO A 35 19.41 -13.26 9.48
CA PRO A 35 18.34 -13.13 8.49
C PRO A 35 17.06 -13.69 9.10
N THR A 36 16.03 -12.86 9.28
CA THR A 36 14.70 -13.37 9.64
C THR A 36 14.00 -13.91 8.40
N THR A 37 12.94 -14.70 8.61
CA THR A 37 11.99 -15.05 7.54
C THR A 37 11.58 -13.79 6.76
N PRO A 38 11.34 -13.89 5.44
CA PRO A 38 10.81 -12.79 4.66
C PRO A 38 9.63 -12.20 5.42
N SER A 39 9.66 -10.88 5.64
CA SER A 39 8.46 -10.25 6.18
C SER A 39 7.33 -10.45 5.19
N HIS A 40 6.08 -10.37 5.65
CA HIS A 40 4.95 -10.25 4.75
C HIS A 40 4.03 -9.18 5.32
N LEU A 41 3.51 -8.31 4.47
CA LEU A 41 2.46 -7.37 4.86
C LEU A 41 1.16 -7.86 4.27
N ASN A 42 0.13 -7.93 5.12
CA ASN A 42 -1.21 -8.27 4.68
C ASN A 42 -2.21 -7.25 5.28
N ILE A 43 -2.97 -6.60 4.41
CA ILE A 43 -4.11 -5.77 4.78
C ILE A 43 -5.36 -6.51 4.31
N VAL A 44 -6.21 -6.91 5.25
CA VAL A 44 -7.43 -7.68 4.97
C VAL A 44 -8.65 -6.84 5.31
N PHE A 45 -9.63 -6.82 4.42
CA PHE A 45 -10.94 -6.28 4.72
C PHE A 45 -12.06 -7.08 4.06
N CYS A 46 -13.19 -7.11 4.75
CA CYS A 46 -14.40 -7.82 4.36
C CYS A 46 -15.47 -6.83 3.97
N LEU A 47 -16.14 -7.07 2.85
CA LEU A 47 -17.20 -6.21 2.32
C LEU A 47 -18.36 -7.05 1.77
N SER A 48 -19.51 -6.43 1.61
CA SER A 48 -20.64 -7.00 0.86
C SER A 48 -21.09 -5.96 -0.15
N GLY A 49 -21.07 -6.32 -1.42
CA GLY A 49 -21.33 -5.38 -2.50
C GLY A 49 -21.03 -5.97 -3.86
N THR A 50 -21.15 -5.15 -4.90
CA THR A 50 -20.96 -5.56 -6.30
C THR A 50 -19.71 -4.93 -6.93
N ALA A 51 -19.02 -4.08 -6.18
CA ALA A 51 -17.79 -3.44 -6.62
C ALA A 51 -16.88 -3.13 -5.43
N ILE A 52 -15.61 -2.88 -5.73
CA ILE A 52 -14.58 -2.51 -4.77
C ILE A 52 -13.54 -1.65 -5.48
N TYR A 53 -13.18 -0.54 -4.84
CA TYR A 53 -12.19 0.41 -5.32
C TYR A 53 -11.25 0.76 -4.16
N VAL A 54 -9.95 0.61 -4.34
CA VAL A 54 -8.94 0.86 -3.31
C VAL A 54 -8.07 2.03 -3.71
N TYR A 55 -7.86 2.94 -2.78
CA TYR A 55 -7.11 4.17 -3.00
C TYR A 55 -5.94 4.27 -2.02
N PHE A 56 -4.76 4.56 -2.56
CA PHE A 56 -3.54 4.80 -1.80
C PHE A 56 -3.10 6.26 -1.89
N ILE A 57 -2.21 6.62 -0.97
CA ILE A 57 -1.34 7.78 -1.10
C ILE A 57 0.02 7.27 -1.60
N LEU A 58 0.48 7.69 -2.77
CA LEU A 58 1.75 7.24 -3.34
C LEU A 58 2.86 8.25 -3.06
N ALA A 59 4.06 7.79 -2.69
CA ALA A 59 5.23 8.65 -2.49
C ALA A 59 6.11 8.68 -3.74
N ASN A 60 6.64 9.84 -4.10
CA ASN A 60 7.53 10.00 -5.25
C ASN A 60 8.99 10.24 -4.88
N TYR A 61 9.26 10.73 -3.66
CA TYR A 61 10.62 10.91 -3.14
C TYR A 61 10.62 11.04 -1.62
N GLY A 62 11.76 10.65 -1.02
CA GLY A 62 12.11 10.96 0.35
C GLY A 62 13.22 12.02 0.39
N TYR A 63 13.37 12.71 1.52
CA TYR A 63 14.41 13.74 1.68
C TYR A 63 15.84 13.18 1.80
N ILE A 64 15.97 11.88 2.07
CA ILE A 64 17.25 11.15 2.05
C ILE A 64 17.12 9.86 1.23
N PRO A 65 18.21 9.35 0.63
CA PRO A 65 18.18 8.20 -0.29
C PRO A 65 17.68 6.88 0.32
N GLU A 66 17.81 6.70 1.64
CA GLU A 66 17.49 5.46 2.35
C GLU A 66 15.98 5.28 2.58
N ILE A 67 15.17 6.33 2.35
CA ILE A 67 13.72 6.26 2.52
C ILE A 67 13.12 5.45 1.37
N THR A 68 12.47 4.34 1.72
CA THR A 68 11.67 3.54 0.78
C THR A 68 10.43 4.34 0.38
N VAL A 69 10.22 4.52 -0.93
CA VAL A 69 9.09 5.29 -1.49
C VAL A 69 8.34 4.57 -2.60
N ASN A 70 8.90 3.50 -3.18
CA ASN A 70 8.22 2.67 -4.16
C ASN A 70 7.09 1.89 -3.49
N THR A 71 6.01 1.63 -4.21
CA THR A 71 4.86 0.86 -3.71
C THR A 71 4.66 -0.35 -4.61
N ASN A 72 4.71 -1.55 -4.06
CA ASN A 72 4.47 -2.79 -4.80
C ASN A 72 3.60 -3.71 -3.95
N CYS A 73 2.49 -4.19 -4.51
CA CYS A 73 1.59 -5.12 -3.82
C CYS A 73 0.77 -5.97 -4.79
N ASN A 74 0.33 -7.12 -4.29
CA ASN A 74 -0.60 -8.01 -4.94
C ASN A 74 -1.99 -7.86 -4.32
N PHE A 75 -3.04 -8.07 -5.11
CA PHE A 75 -4.41 -8.14 -4.63
C PHE A 75 -4.94 -9.56 -4.76
N ILE A 76 -5.60 -10.05 -3.72
CA ILE A 76 -6.23 -11.37 -3.69
C ILE A 76 -7.69 -11.16 -3.32
N LEU A 77 -8.60 -11.42 -4.26
CA LEU A 77 -10.04 -11.27 -4.06
C LEU A 77 -10.66 -12.66 -3.96
N ASP A 78 -11.32 -12.94 -2.83
CA ASP A 78 -11.95 -14.23 -2.53
C ASP A 78 -11.00 -15.42 -2.66
N GLY A 79 -9.74 -15.23 -2.24
CA GLY A 79 -8.67 -16.23 -2.33
C GLY A 79 -8.06 -16.39 -3.72
N VAL A 80 -8.52 -15.62 -4.72
CA VAL A 80 -7.99 -15.64 -6.08
C VAL A 80 -7.05 -14.46 -6.29
N LEU A 81 -5.78 -14.75 -6.56
CA LEU A 81 -4.78 -13.75 -6.95
C LEU A 81 -5.24 -13.04 -8.23
N THR A 82 -5.23 -11.72 -8.22
CA THR A 82 -5.62 -10.91 -9.38
C THR A 82 -4.52 -10.92 -10.43
N GLU A 83 -4.90 -10.73 -11.70
CA GLU A 83 -3.99 -10.91 -12.85
C GLU A 83 -2.75 -10.01 -12.85
N GLN A 84 -2.80 -8.84 -12.23
CA GLN A 84 -1.67 -7.90 -12.21
C GLN A 84 -1.41 -7.36 -10.80
N PRO A 85 -0.14 -7.37 -10.34
CA PRO A 85 0.27 -6.60 -9.18
C PRO A 85 0.14 -5.10 -9.47
N PHE A 86 0.02 -4.31 -8.41
CA PHE A 86 0.20 -2.87 -8.50
C PHE A 86 1.64 -2.49 -8.18
N ASN A 87 2.25 -1.71 -9.07
CA ASN A 87 3.60 -1.19 -8.92
C ASN A 87 3.60 0.33 -9.18
N HIS A 88 4.27 1.08 -8.32
CA HIS A 88 4.53 2.50 -8.48
C HIS A 88 6.01 2.78 -8.29
N ASP A 89 6.62 3.33 -9.33
CA ASP A 89 8.01 3.78 -9.34
C ASP A 89 8.10 5.26 -8.94
N PRO A 90 8.96 5.61 -7.97
CA PRO A 90 9.13 6.98 -7.51
C PRO A 90 9.62 7.91 -8.64
N LYS A 91 9.00 9.09 -8.77
CA LYS A 91 9.32 10.06 -9.83
C LYS A 91 10.49 11.00 -9.50
N GLY A 92 11.00 10.97 -8.26
CA GLY A 92 12.12 11.79 -7.80
C GLY A 92 11.71 13.19 -7.29
N PRO A 93 12.69 13.99 -6.82
CA PRO A 93 12.44 15.23 -6.06
C PRO A 93 11.91 16.40 -6.88
N THR A 94 11.83 16.27 -8.21
CA THR A 94 11.19 17.27 -9.09
C THR A 94 9.68 17.09 -9.20
N ALA A 95 9.13 15.97 -8.73
CA ALA A 95 7.70 15.70 -8.68
C ALA A 95 7.07 16.19 -7.36
N VAL A 96 5.73 16.15 -7.28
CA VAL A 96 5.03 16.30 -5.99
C VAL A 96 5.37 15.12 -5.08
N GLN A 97 5.62 15.37 -3.79
CA GLN A 97 6.08 14.32 -2.88
C GLN A 97 5.07 13.18 -2.71
N PHE A 98 3.80 13.55 -2.59
CA PHE A 98 2.70 12.60 -2.37
C PHE A 98 1.61 12.79 -3.43
N GLU A 99 1.09 11.69 -3.94
CA GLU A 99 -0.08 11.65 -4.81
C GLU A 99 -1.24 11.01 -4.05
N TYR A 100 -2.29 11.79 -3.79
CA TYR A 100 -3.47 11.34 -3.05
C TYR A 100 -4.54 10.77 -3.99
N HIS A 101 -5.48 10.01 -3.41
CA HIS A 101 -6.63 9.43 -4.13
C HIS A 101 -6.22 8.59 -5.35
N ARG A 102 -5.11 7.86 -5.26
CA ARG A 102 -4.61 7.03 -6.35
C ARG A 102 -5.32 5.71 -6.33
N LEU A 103 -6.16 5.46 -7.34
CA LEU A 103 -6.82 4.17 -7.53
C LEU A 103 -5.78 3.10 -7.85
N VAL A 104 -5.58 2.15 -6.93
CA VAL A 104 -4.59 1.07 -7.07
C VAL A 104 -5.21 -0.28 -7.38
N PHE A 105 -6.50 -0.45 -7.07
CA PHE A 105 -7.25 -1.64 -7.41
C PHE A 105 -8.71 -1.29 -7.64
N ALA A 106 -9.30 -1.91 -8.67
CA ALA A 106 -10.71 -1.81 -8.97
C ALA A 106 -11.24 -3.15 -9.45
N ARG A 107 -12.40 -3.55 -8.90
CA ARG A 107 -13.19 -4.66 -9.42
C ARG A 107 -14.66 -4.28 -9.36
N SER A 108 -15.37 -4.48 -10.46
CA SER A 108 -16.81 -4.27 -10.56
C SER A 108 -17.47 -5.53 -11.08
N ASN A 109 -18.80 -5.52 -11.16
CA ASN A 109 -19.59 -6.68 -11.62
C ASN A 109 -19.36 -7.93 -10.75
N LEU A 110 -19.07 -7.73 -9.46
CA LEU A 110 -19.04 -8.81 -8.49
C LEU A 110 -20.47 -9.25 -8.18
N SER A 111 -20.64 -10.54 -7.87
CA SER A 111 -21.88 -11.04 -7.30
C SER A 111 -22.17 -10.31 -5.98
N ASN A 112 -23.42 -9.94 -5.69
CA ASN A 112 -23.74 -9.25 -4.44
C ASN A 112 -23.70 -10.22 -3.23
N ILE A 113 -22.50 -10.58 -2.80
CA ILE A 113 -22.22 -11.50 -1.69
C ILE A 113 -21.13 -10.91 -0.80
N HIS A 114 -20.76 -11.67 0.24
CA HIS A 114 -19.59 -11.34 1.06
C HIS A 114 -18.30 -11.60 0.29
N HIS A 115 -17.44 -10.58 0.21
CA HIS A 115 -16.14 -10.62 -0.43
C HIS A 115 -15.02 -10.36 0.58
N VAL A 116 -13.87 -10.99 0.34
CA VAL A 116 -12.62 -10.74 1.10
C VAL A 116 -11.57 -10.23 0.14
N LEU A 117 -11.05 -9.02 0.39
CA LEU A 117 -9.88 -8.51 -0.30
C LEU A 117 -8.67 -8.55 0.63
N GLU A 118 -7.59 -9.15 0.16
CA GLU A 118 -6.26 -9.07 0.77
C GLU A 118 -5.34 -8.23 -0.13
N ILE A 119 -4.64 -7.28 0.48
CA ILE A 119 -3.52 -6.56 -0.13
C ILE A 119 -2.24 -7.15 0.46
N ARG A 120 -1.44 -7.79 -0.39
CA ARG A 120 -0.27 -8.55 0.06
C ARG A 120 1.03 -7.98 -0.51
N VAL A 121 2.02 -7.78 0.36
CA VAL A 121 3.41 -7.53 -0.04
C VAL A 121 4.25 -8.70 0.42
N GLU A 122 4.65 -9.53 -0.53
CA GLU A 122 5.39 -10.78 -0.31
C GLU A 122 6.18 -11.11 -1.58
N GLY A 123 7.39 -11.67 -1.42
CA GLY A 123 8.19 -12.18 -2.53
C GLY A 123 8.90 -11.12 -3.39
N PHE A 124 8.97 -9.87 -2.92
CA PHE A 124 9.79 -8.84 -3.54
C PHE A 124 11.20 -8.84 -2.94
N ASP A 125 12.24 -8.63 -3.74
CA ASP A 125 13.64 -8.54 -3.26
C ASP A 125 14.02 -7.09 -2.85
N PHE A 126 13.03 -6.21 -2.75
CA PHE A 126 13.20 -4.79 -2.45
C PHE A 126 12.14 -4.32 -1.44
N SER A 127 12.45 -3.24 -0.74
CA SER A 127 11.54 -2.64 0.24
C SER A 127 10.36 -1.97 -0.45
N SER A 128 9.17 -1.95 0.14
CA SER A 128 8.00 -1.27 -0.44
C SER A 128 7.21 -0.50 0.63
N TYR A 129 6.92 0.77 0.35
CA TYR A 129 6.09 1.61 1.19
C TYR A 129 4.61 1.48 0.76
N ILE A 130 3.76 1.04 1.68
CA ILE A 130 2.32 0.92 1.48
C ILE A 130 1.64 1.98 2.33
N ASN A 131 0.80 2.81 1.70
CA ASN A 131 -0.02 3.79 2.39
C ASN A 131 -1.47 3.70 1.88
N PHE A 132 -2.28 2.99 2.66
CA PHE A 132 -3.70 2.83 2.43
C PHE A 132 -4.45 4.08 2.92
N ASP A 133 -5.22 4.69 2.02
CA ASP A 133 -6.06 5.84 2.32
C ASP A 133 -7.48 5.36 2.65
N TYR A 134 -8.20 4.85 1.64
CA TYR A 134 -9.57 4.38 1.80
C TYR A 134 -9.95 3.34 0.73
N ALA A 135 -11.08 2.67 0.96
CA ALA A 135 -11.74 1.83 -0.02
C ALA A 135 -13.23 2.19 -0.12
N VAL A 136 -13.81 2.00 -1.31
CA VAL A 136 -15.24 2.18 -1.60
C VAL A 136 -15.80 0.85 -2.11
N TYR A 137 -16.95 0.43 -1.59
CA TYR A 137 -17.61 -0.83 -1.93
C TYR A 137 -19.13 -0.74 -1.83
#